data_AF-A0A662S1H9-F1
#
_entry.id   AF-A0A662S1H9-F1
#
_cell.length_a   1.000
_cell.length_b   1.000
_cell.length_c   1.000
_cell.angle_alpha   90.00
_cell.angle_beta   90.00
_cell.angle_gamma   90.00
#
_symmetry.space_group_name_H-M   'P 1'
#
loop_
_entity.id
_entity.type
_entity.pdbx_description
1 polymer ?
#
loop_
_entity_poly.entity_id
_entity_poly.type
_entity_poly.pdbx_seq_one_letter_code
_entity_poly.pdbx_strand_id
1 'polypeptide(L)' 'MSEVPFNLESVPTGIPGFDLITNGGFVRNSIVLLAGNPGTGKSTFAAKFVHEGASRYGEPGVYVSFAESKREFYSYMSQ' A
#
# COMPACT_ATOMS: atom_id res chain seq x y z
N MET A 1 5.12 10.22 -34.52
CA MET A 1 4.85 9.24 -33.45
C MET A 1 4.04 10.00 -32.42
N SER A 2 2.72 9.86 -32.41
CA SER A 2 1.84 10.59 -31.48
C SER A 2 1.99 9.98 -30.09
N GLU A 3 2.39 10.79 -29.10
CA GLU A 3 2.37 10.39 -27.69
C GLU A 3 0.93 10.03 -27.32
N VAL A 4 0.68 8.76 -27.00
CA VAL A 4 -0.57 8.36 -26.35
C VAL A 4 -0.47 8.90 -24.93
N PRO A 5 -1.39 9.77 -24.47
CA PRO A 5 -1.33 10.28 -23.11
C PRO A 5 -1.44 9.10 -22.15
N PHE A 6 -0.40 8.88 -21.34
CA PHE A 6 -0.45 7.96 -20.22
C PHE A 6 -1.42 8.55 -19.20
N ASN A 7 -2.68 8.13 -19.23
CA ASN A 7 -3.63 8.45 -18.18
C ASN A 7 -3.26 7.63 -16.93
N LEU A 8 -2.36 8.17 -16.12
CA LEU A 8 -1.91 7.55 -14.87
C LEU A 8 -2.97 7.80 -13.81
N GLU A 9 -3.97 6.93 -13.77
CA GLU A 9 -4.94 6.93 -12.67
C GLU A 9 -4.18 6.64 -11.36
N SER A 10 -4.39 7.49 -10.36
CA SER A 10 -3.76 7.34 -9.05
C SER A 10 -4.67 6.57 -8.09
N VAL A 11 -4.07 5.69 -7.30
CA VAL A 11 -4.69 4.89 -6.26
C VAL A 11 -4.21 5.42 -4.90
N PRO A 12 -5.09 6.11 -4.15
CA PRO A 12 -4.74 6.60 -2.82
C PRO A 12 -4.33 5.46 -1.90
N THR A 13 -3.27 5.66 -1.13
CA THR A 13 -2.81 4.65 -0.17
C THR A 13 -3.58 4.69 1.14
N GLY A 14 -4.24 5.82 1.44
CA GLY A 14 -4.88 6.08 2.72
C GLY A 14 -3.89 6.39 3.86
N ILE A 15 -2.59 6.44 3.55
CA ILE A 15 -1.52 6.69 4.53
C ILE A 15 -1.29 8.21 4.63
N PRO A 16 -1.51 8.81 5.82
CA PRO A 16 -1.34 10.25 6.01
C PRO A 16 0.05 10.73 5.58
N GLY A 17 0.09 11.83 4.83
CA GLY A 17 1.32 12.42 4.31
C GLY A 17 1.89 11.74 3.05
N PHE A 18 1.75 10.42 2.90
CA PHE A 18 2.28 9.71 1.73
C PHE A 18 1.54 10.11 0.44
N ASP A 19 0.21 10.10 0.48
CA ASP A 19 -0.62 10.47 -0.67
C ASP A 19 -0.40 11.94 -1.10
N LEU A 20 -0.06 12.81 -0.16
CA LEU A 20 0.28 14.20 -0.43
C LEU A 20 1.61 14.31 -1.19
N ILE A 21 2.65 13.58 -0.74
CA ILE A 21 3.99 13.63 -1.35
C ILE A 21 4.00 12.96 -2.73
N THR A 22 3.15 11.96 -2.94
CA THR A 22 3.03 11.21 -4.20
C THR A 22 1.97 11.76 -5.15
N ASN A 23 1.30 12.85 -4.77
CA ASN A 23 0.26 13.50 -5.56
C ASN A 23 -0.92 12.56 -5.91
N GLY A 24 -1.35 11.76 -4.94
CA GLY A 24 -2.53 10.87 -5.08
C GLY A 24 -2.26 9.39 -4.84
N GLY A 25 -1.05 9.00 -4.44
CA GLY A 25 -0.70 7.62 -4.12
C GLY A 25 0.04 6.90 -5.26
N PHE A 26 -0.30 5.63 -5.47
CA PHE A 26 0.36 4.80 -6.48
C PHE A 26 -0.29 4.90 -7.85
N VAL A 27 0.45 4.64 -8.91
CA VAL A 27 -0.12 4.49 -10.26
C VAL A 27 -0.94 3.19 -10.32
N ARG A 28 -2.19 3.24 -10.79
CA ARG A 28 -3.02 2.05 -10.98
C ARG A 28 -2.32 1.07 -11.94
N ASN A 29 -2.48 -0.24 -11.69
CA ASN A 29 -1.88 -1.32 -12.48
C ASN A 29 -0.34 -1.31 -12.50
N SER A 30 0.29 -0.77 -11.45
CA SER A 30 1.74 -0.79 -11.28
C SER A 30 2.21 -1.85 -10.28
N ILE A 31 3.50 -2.17 -10.32
CA ILE A 31 4.21 -2.94 -9.30
C ILE A 31 5.04 -1.97 -8.48
N VAL A 32 4.83 -1.98 -7.15
CA VAL A 32 5.54 -1.10 -6.22
C VAL A 32 6.51 -1.93 -5.37
N LEU A 33 7.79 -1.54 -5.38
CA LEU A 33 8.80 -2.09 -4.47
C LEU A 33 8.97 -1.15 -3.27
N LEU A 34 8.61 -1.62 -2.09
CA LEU A 34 8.87 -0.92 -0.84
C LEU A 34 10.15 -1.47 -0.17
N ALA A 35 11.24 -0.72 -0.24
CA ALA A 35 12.56 -1.12 0.27
C ALA A 35 13.03 -0.25 1.44
N GLY A 36 13.81 -0.84 2.35
CA GLY A 36 14.36 -0.16 3.52
C GLY A 36 14.85 -1.13 4.60
N ASN A 37 15.67 -0.64 5.53
CA ASN A 37 16.26 -1.42 6.62
C ASN A 37 15.20 -2.11 7.52
N PRO A 38 15.53 -3.15 8.29
CA PRO A 38 14.62 -3.70 9.30
C PRO A 38 14.09 -2.62 10.25
N GLY A 39 12.82 -2.72 10.66
CA GLY A 39 12.19 -1.75 11.56
C GLY A 39 11.71 -0.44 10.92
N THR A 40 11.93 -0.21 9.62
CA THR A 40 11.49 1.01 8.91
C THR A 40 10.00 1.09 8.59
N GLY A 41 9.18 0.14 9.08
CA GLY A 41 7.73 0.17 8.91
C GLY A 41 7.17 -0.42 7.61
N LYS A 42 7.97 -1.15 6.82
CA LYS A 42 7.53 -1.75 5.53
C LYS A 42 6.27 -2.63 5.66
N SER A 43 6.27 -3.57 6.60
CA SER A 43 5.13 -4.46 6.82
C SER A 43 3.89 -3.67 7.27
N THR A 44 4.07 -2.69 8.16
CA THR A 44 2.99 -1.78 8.60
C THR A 44 2.42 -0.97 7.45
N PHE A 45 3.27 -0.43 6.58
CA PHE A 45 2.84 0.31 5.39
C PHE A 45 2.00 -0.60 4.47
N ALA A 46 2.50 -1.80 4.14
CA ALA A 46 1.80 -2.74 3.27
C ALA A 46 0.47 -3.21 3.87
N ALA A 47 0.45 -3.53 5.17
CA ALA A 47 -0.77 -3.90 5.88
C ALA A 47 -1.81 -2.76 5.89
N LYS A 48 -1.35 -1.54 6.15
CA LYS A 48 -2.22 -0.36 6.17
C LYS A 48 -2.79 -0.05 4.80
N PHE A 49 -1.99 -0.16 3.74
CA PHE A 49 -2.48 0.03 2.37
C PHE A 49 -3.64 -0.93 2.04
N VAL A 50 -3.49 -2.23 2.36
CA VAL A 50 -4.56 -3.22 2.17
C VAL A 50 -5.78 -2.92 3.04
N HIS A 51 -5.57 -2.55 4.31
CA HIS A 51 -6.65 -2.21 5.24
C HIS A 51 -7.44 -0.97 4.79
N GLU A 52 -6.77 0.11 4.40
CA GLU A 52 -7.41 1.34 3.93
C GLU A 52 -8.16 1.10 2.62
N GLY A 53 -7.56 0.34 1.69
CA GLY A 53 -8.21 -0.13 0.46
C GLY A 53 -9.56 -0.79 0.74
N ALA A 54 -9.55 -1.80 1.62
CA ALA A 54 -10.75 -2.55 1.96
C ALA A 54 -11.79 -1.73 2.75
N SER A 55 -11.35 -0.96 3.75
CA SER A 55 -12.24 -0.29 4.70
C SER A 55 -12.83 1.02 4.19
N ARG A 56 -12.07 1.79 3.40
CA ARG A 56 -12.48 3.14 2.95
C ARG A 56 -12.90 3.20 1.50
N TYR A 57 -12.29 2.35 0.66
CA TYR A 57 -12.50 2.39 -0.79
C TYR A 57 -13.28 1.16 -1.30
N GLY A 58 -13.56 0.18 -0.43
CA GLY A 58 -14.24 -1.05 -0.80
C GLY A 58 -13.43 -1.92 -1.77
N GLU A 59 -12.11 -1.71 -1.85
CA GLU A 59 -11.21 -2.46 -2.72
C GLU A 59 -10.66 -3.68 -1.96
N PRO A 60 -11.03 -4.91 -2.33
CA PRO A 60 -10.52 -6.10 -1.66
C PRO A 60 -9.01 -6.27 -1.93
N GLY A 61 -8.26 -6.63 -0.89
CA GLY A 61 -6.82 -6.85 -0.98
C GLY A 61 -6.37 -8.11 -0.25
N VAL A 62 -5.21 -8.63 -0.65
CA VAL A 62 -4.58 -9.81 -0.05
C VAL A 62 -3.22 -9.41 0.50
N TYR A 63 -2.98 -9.73 1.78
CA TYR A 63 -1.67 -9.61 2.40
C TYR A 63 -1.05 -11.00 2.53
N VAL A 64 0.12 -11.20 1.92
CA VAL A 64 0.88 -12.46 1.99
C VAL A 64 2.18 -12.19 2.73
N SER A 65 2.46 -12.97 3.77
CA SER A 65 3.70 -12.88 4.53
C SER A 65 4.44 -14.21 4.53
N PHE A 66 5.76 -14.12 4.42
CA PHE A 66 6.70 -15.23 4.59
C PHE A 66 7.53 -15.12 5.87
N ALA A 67 7.37 -14.02 6.61
CA ALA A 67 8.21 -13.69 7.77
C ALA A 67 7.50 -13.88 9.11
N GLU A 68 6.17 -13.76 9.15
CA GLU A 68 5.39 -13.81 10.38
C GLU A 68 4.14 -14.69 10.22
N SER A 69 3.71 -15.32 11.30
CA SER A 69 2.46 -16.09 11.33
C SER A 69 1.24 -15.16 11.36
N LYS A 70 0.07 -15.69 10.95
CA LYS A 70 -1.21 -14.97 11.04
C LYS A 70 -1.48 -14.43 12.45
N ARG A 71 -1.11 -15.17 13.50
CA ARG A 71 -1.32 -14.75 14.90
C ARG A 71 -0.46 -13.55 15.26
N GLU A 72 0.83 -13.60 14.94
CA GLU A 72 1.77 -12.49 15.21
C GLU A 72 1.34 -11.23 14.47
N PHE A 73 0.97 -11.37 13.19
CA PHE A 73 0.47 -10.25 12.39
C PHE A 73 -0.69 -9.52 13.09
N TYR A 74 -1.72 -10.24 13.55
CA TYR A 74 -2.83 -9.61 14.27
C TYR A 74 -2.41 -9.03 15.61
N SER A 75 -1.45 -9.63 16.32
CA SER A 75 -0.90 -9.06 17.55
C SER A 75 -0.23 -7.70 17.33
N TYR A 76 0.36 -7.45 16.15
CA TYR A 76 1.01 -6.18 15.83
C TYR A 76 0.04 -5.15 15.28
N MET A 77 -0.94 -5.58 14.48
CA MET A 77 -1.85 -4.67 13.76
C MET A 77 -3.14 -4.35 14.53
N SER A 78 -3.36 -4.98 15.69
CA SER A 78 -4.49 -4.68 16.59
C SER A 78 -4.15 -3.71 17.72
N GLN A 79 -2.89 -3.26 17.79
CA GLN A 79 -2.45 -2.20 18.69
C GLN A 79 -2.69 -0.83 18.07
#